data_AF-X1N207-F1
#
_entry.id   AF-X1N207-F1
#
_cell.length_a   1.000
_cell.length_b   1.000
_cell.length_c   1.000
_cell.angle_alpha   90.00
_cell.angle_beta   90.00
_cell.angle_gamma   90.00
#
_symmetry.space_group_name_H-M   'P 1'
#
loop_
_entity.id
_entity.type
_entity.pdbx_description
1 polymer ?
#
loop_
_entity_poly.entity_id
_entity_poly.type
_entity_poly.pdbx_seq_one_letter_code
_entity_poly.pdbx_strand_id
1 'polypeptide(L)'
;IFDLKTSSVEEIVENIKNRRIANRRKFHENYIKAEKLIESGKFEEAQKLTREDVIVYYHVYAEAEKKEKAGKLEEAAELYWTNISTNGTDAPANFTRLMVILKKLGRLSEASKISEIYDKYFYRKMT
;
A
#
# COMPACT_ATOMS: atom_id res chain seq x y z
N ILE A 1 9.56 5.12 5.69
CA ILE A 1 8.77 3.86 5.66
C ILE A 1 9.27 3.03 6.84
N PHE A 2 8.38 2.42 7.64
CA PHE A 2 8.81 1.63 8.79
C PHE A 2 9.62 0.41 8.34
N ASP A 3 10.64 0.07 9.12
CA ASP A 3 11.50 -1.08 8.87
C ASP A 3 10.90 -2.34 9.54
N LEU A 4 10.64 -3.36 8.73
CA LEU A 4 10.10 -4.63 9.17
C LEU A 4 10.97 -5.33 10.21
N LYS A 5 12.28 -5.06 10.25
CA LYS A 5 13.20 -5.70 11.19
C LYS A 5 13.15 -5.08 12.58
N THR A 6 13.00 -3.76 12.66
CA THR A 6 13.24 -3.01 13.90
C THR A 6 11.98 -2.44 14.54
N SER A 7 10.94 -2.15 13.75
CA SER A 7 9.72 -1.51 14.26
C SER A 7 8.74 -2.52 14.86
N SER A 8 7.99 -2.19 15.91
CA SER A 8 6.96 -3.11 16.43
C SER A 8 5.79 -3.28 15.44
N VAL A 9 5.04 -4.37 15.57
CA VAL A 9 3.84 -4.60 14.74
C VAL A 9 2.79 -3.52 15.02
N GLU A 10 2.62 -3.13 16.28
CA GLU A 10 1.68 -2.11 16.71
C GLU A 10 1.96 -0.75 16.04
N GLU A 11 3.21 -0.30 16.08
CA GLU A 11 3.63 0.95 15.44
C GLU A 11 3.39 0.93 13.94
N ILE A 12 3.73 -0.18 13.29
CA ILE A 12 3.51 -0.39 11.86
C ILE A 12 2.02 -0.29 11.52
N VAL A 13 1.17 -1.05 12.22
CA VAL A 13 -0.27 -1.10 11.97
C VAL A 13 -0.90 0.27 12.16
N GLU A 14 -0.54 0.97 13.24
CA GLU A 14 -1.04 2.31 13.53
C GLU A 14 -0.59 3.32 12.46
N ASN A 15 0.65 3.22 11.99
CA ASN A 15 1.12 4.06 10.90
C ASN A 15 0.35 3.82 9.59
N ILE A 16 0.13 2.56 9.22
CA ILE A 16 -0.62 2.19 8.02
C ILE A 16 -2.05 2.77 8.09
N LYS A 17 -2.71 2.67 9.25
CA LYS A 17 -4.05 3.24 9.48
C LYS A 17 -4.06 4.75 9.31
N ASN A 18 -3.14 5.44 9.97
CA ASN A 18 -3.04 6.90 9.90
C ASN A 18 -2.74 7.39 8.47
N ARG A 19 -1.84 6.71 7.76
CA ARG A 19 -1.57 7.00 6.34
C ARG A 19 -2.79 6.79 5.46
N ARG A 20 -3.53 5.70 5.64
CA ARG A 20 -4.78 5.45 4.89
C ARG A 20 -5.81 6.55 5.11
N ILE A 21 -5.99 7.03 6.35
CA ILE A 21 -6.90 8.14 6.66
C ILE A 21 -6.44 9.42 5.95
N ALA A 22 -5.15 9.75 6.03
CA ALA A 22 -4.59 10.92 5.37
C ALA A 22 -4.72 10.85 3.84
N ASN A 23 -4.44 9.70 3.24
CA ASN A 23 -4.55 9.47 1.80
C ASN A 23 -6.00 9.57 1.32
N ARG A 24 -6.96 9.00 2.07
CA ARG A 24 -8.39 9.14 1.77
C ARG A 24 -8.84 10.60 1.79
N ARG A 25 -8.40 11.37 2.79
CA ARG A 25 -8.69 12.81 2.87
C ARG A 25 -8.11 13.56 1.66
N LYS A 26 -6.82 13.35 1.37
CA LYS A 26 -6.14 13.99 0.23
C LYS A 26 -6.80 13.64 -1.10
N PHE A 27 -7.17 12.37 -1.30
CA PHE A 27 -7.87 11.91 -2.49
C PHE A 27 -9.22 12.64 -2.66
N HIS A 28 -10.01 12.72 -1.59
CA HIS A 28 -11.30 13.42 -1.63
C HIS A 28 -11.14 14.92 -1.93
N GLU A 29 -10.17 15.58 -1.31
CA GLU A 29 -9.85 16.99 -1.58
C GLU A 29 -9.41 17.21 -3.03
N ASN A 30 -8.58 16.32 -3.58
CA ASN A 30 -8.15 16.38 -4.98
C ASN A 30 -9.32 16.16 -5.92
N TYR A 31 -10.23 15.23 -5.60
CA TYR A 31 -11.42 14.94 -6.38
C TYR A 31 -12.34 16.18 -6.48
N ILE A 32 -12.65 16.83 -5.35
CA ILE A 32 -13.45 18.07 -5.33
C ILE A 32 -12.79 19.18 -6.17
N LYS A 33 -11.46 19.33 -6.08
CA LYS A 33 -10.73 20.33 -6.88
C LYS A 33 -10.77 20.00 -8.37
N ALA A 34 -10.64 18.72 -8.73
CA ALA A 34 -10.70 18.26 -10.11
C ALA A 34 -12.09 18.51 -10.72
N GLU A 35 -13.18 18.28 -9.97
CA GLU A 35 -14.54 18.59 -10.43
C GLU A 35 -14.70 20.07 -10.77
N LYS A 36 -14.25 20.98 -9.89
CA LYS A 36 -14.30 22.43 -10.15
C LYS A 36 -13.48 22.85 -11.38
N LEU A 37 -12.34 22.19 -11.60
CA LEU A 37 -11.51 22.44 -12.78
C LEU A 37 -12.19 21.95 -14.06
N ILE A 38 -12.86 20.79 -14.01
CA ILE A 38 -13.66 20.24 -15.12
C ILE A 38 -14.80 21.20 -15.47
N GLU A 39 -15.56 21.68 -14.48
CA GLU A 39 -16.62 22.67 -14.67
C GLU A 39 -16.12 23.97 -15.32
N SER A 40 -14.86 24.32 -15.06
CA SER A 40 -14.20 25.50 -15.63
C SER A 40 -13.46 25.24 -16.95
N GLY A 41 -13.61 24.04 -17.54
CA GLY A 41 -12.96 23.65 -18.81
C GLY A 41 -11.45 23.36 -18.71
N LYS A 42 -10.89 23.24 -17.51
CA LYS A 42 -9.45 23.04 -17.25
C LYS A 42 -9.09 21.56 -17.10
N PHE A 43 -9.33 20.78 -18.15
CA PHE A 43 -9.24 19.32 -18.11
C PHE A 43 -7.83 18.79 -17.81
N GLU A 44 -6.77 19.41 -18.35
CA GLU A 44 -5.39 18.97 -18.09
C GLU A 44 -4.99 19.14 -16.62
N GLU A 45 -5.40 20.23 -15.98
CA GLU A 45 -5.15 20.47 -14.55
C GLU A 45 -5.92 19.46 -13.69
N ALA A 46 -7.18 19.18 -14.04
CA ALA A 46 -7.99 18.16 -13.35
C ALA A 46 -7.38 16.75 -13.49
N GLN A 47 -6.88 16.41 -14.67
CA GLN A 47 -6.22 15.12 -14.90
C GLN A 47 -4.94 14.99 -14.06
N LYS A 48 -4.15 16.07 -13.92
CA LYS A 48 -2.95 16.05 -13.05
C LYS A 48 -3.28 15.77 -11.59
N LEU A 49 -4.39 16.30 -11.06
CA LEU A 49 -4.81 16.08 -9.66
C LEU A 49 -5.27 14.65 -9.36
N THR A 50 -5.79 13.95 -10.37
CA THR A 50 -6.39 12.61 -10.23
C THR A 50 -5.45 11.48 -10.67
N ARG A 51 -4.32 11.81 -11.34
CA ARG A 51 -3.35 10.85 -11.86
C ARG A 51 -2.61 10.09 -10.76
N GLU A 52 -2.30 10.75 -9.64
CA GLU A 52 -1.70 10.13 -8.47
C GLU A 52 -2.81 9.61 -7.55
N ASP A 53 -3.44 8.51 -7.94
CA ASP A 53 -4.39 7.83 -7.07
C ASP A 53 -3.64 7.20 -5.88
N VAL A 54 -3.59 7.97 -4.79
CA VAL A 54 -2.98 7.56 -3.52
C VAL A 54 -3.77 6.44 -2.82
N ILE A 55 -4.96 6.09 -3.31
CA ILE A 55 -5.79 5.02 -2.75
C ILE A 55 -5.55 3.72 -3.51
N VAL A 56 -5.67 3.75 -4.83
CA VAL A 56 -5.73 2.52 -5.62
C VAL A 56 -4.35 1.89 -5.78
N TYR A 57 -3.26 2.67 -5.78
CA TYR A 57 -1.84 2.22 -5.79
C TYR A 57 -1.54 0.98 -6.68
N TYR A 58 -2.38 0.76 -7.70
CA TYR A 58 -2.40 -0.48 -8.47
C TYR A 58 -1.16 -0.60 -9.35
N HIS A 59 -0.65 0.53 -9.82
CA HIS A 59 0.60 0.59 -10.56
C HIS A 59 1.78 -0.02 -9.79
N VAL A 60 1.84 0.18 -8.46
CA VAL A 60 2.89 -0.43 -7.61
C VAL A 60 2.71 -1.93 -7.49
N TYR A 61 1.48 -2.40 -7.33
CA TYR A 61 1.19 -3.84 -7.34
C TYR A 61 1.57 -4.49 -8.67
N ALA A 62 1.17 -3.89 -9.80
CA ALA A 62 1.47 -4.40 -11.13
C ALA A 62 2.99 -4.43 -11.40
N GLU A 63 3.73 -3.41 -10.96
CA GLU A 63 5.19 -3.41 -11.06
C GLU A 63 5.82 -4.48 -10.14
N ALA A 64 5.30 -4.66 -8.91
CA ALA A 64 5.75 -5.72 -8.01
C ALA A 64 5.57 -7.11 -8.63
N GLU A 65 4.42 -7.38 -9.24
CA GLU A 65 4.16 -8.64 -9.95
C GLU A 65 5.10 -8.86 -11.14
N LYS A 66 5.37 -7.80 -11.91
CA LYS A 66 6.31 -7.87 -13.04
C LYS A 66 7.72 -8.23 -12.55
N LYS A 67 8.19 -7.60 -11.47
CA LYS A 67 9.48 -7.90 -10.84
C LYS A 67 9.53 -9.33 -10.32
N GLU A 68 8.47 -9.77 -9.66
CA GLU A 68 8.35 -11.14 -9.17
C GLU A 68 8.44 -12.15 -10.32
N LYS A 69 7.68 -11.95 -11.40
CA LYS A 69 7.70 -12.83 -12.59
C LYS A 69 9.07 -12.86 -13.27
N ALA A 70 9.83 -11.77 -13.19
CA ALA A 70 11.20 -11.69 -13.67
C ALA A 70 12.24 -12.29 -12.69
N GLY A 71 11.82 -12.85 -11.56
CA GLY A 71 12.72 -13.42 -10.54
C GLY A 71 13.45 -12.38 -9.68
N LYS A 72 13.11 -11.09 -9.81
CA LYS A 72 13.68 -9.98 -9.01
C LYS A 72 12.95 -9.90 -7.66
N LEU A 73 13.14 -10.92 -6.84
CA LEU A 73 12.32 -11.15 -5.63
C LEU A 73 12.50 -10.06 -4.57
N GLU A 74 13.72 -9.53 -4.37
CA GLU A 74 13.95 -8.44 -3.41
C GLU A 74 13.25 -7.14 -3.85
N GLU A 75 13.42 -6.74 -5.13
CA GLU A 75 12.72 -5.57 -5.68
C GLU A 75 11.19 -5.73 -5.57
N ALA A 76 10.66 -6.94 -5.81
CA ALA A 76 9.23 -7.22 -5.65
C ALA A 76 8.77 -7.09 -4.20
N ALA A 77 9.55 -7.62 -3.24
CA ALA A 77 9.24 -7.52 -1.81
C ALA A 77 9.16 -6.06 -1.34
N GLU A 78 10.11 -5.22 -1.77
CA GLU A 78 10.13 -3.79 -1.46
C GLU A 78 8.90 -3.06 -2.00
N LEU A 79 8.46 -3.38 -3.23
CA LEU A 79 7.29 -2.77 -3.83
C LEU A 79 5.98 -3.21 -3.14
N TYR A 80 5.82 -4.50 -2.84
CA TYR A 80 4.66 -4.97 -2.06
C TYR A 80 4.63 -4.30 -0.68
N TRP A 81 5.78 -4.18 0.00
CA TRP A 81 5.87 -3.49 1.29
C TRP A 81 5.57 -2.00 1.16
N THR A 82 6.04 -1.34 0.11
CA THR A 82 5.73 0.07 -0.18
C THR A 82 4.24 0.28 -0.34
N ASN A 83 3.55 -0.62 -1.04
CA ASN A 83 2.10 -0.54 -1.20
C ASN A 83 1.36 -0.70 0.14
N ILE A 84 1.69 -1.76 0.89
CA ILE A 84 1.13 -2.02 2.24
C ILE A 84 1.35 -0.84 3.17
N SER A 85 2.59 -0.35 3.27
CA SER A 85 2.96 0.74 4.17
C SER A 85 2.41 2.10 3.76
N THR A 86 1.93 2.26 2.52
CA THR A 86 1.38 3.52 2.04
C THR A 86 -0.12 3.62 2.28
N ASN A 87 -0.88 2.56 2.01
CA ASN A 87 -2.33 2.64 2.09
C ASN A 87 -3.02 1.45 2.78
N GLY A 88 -2.24 0.49 3.29
CA GLY A 88 -2.74 -0.76 3.87
C GLY A 88 -3.49 -1.65 2.90
N THR A 89 -3.53 -1.24 1.63
CA THR A 89 -4.19 -1.76 0.42
C THR A 89 -5.51 -2.52 0.64
N ASP A 90 -6.56 -2.15 -0.10
CA ASP A 90 -7.82 -2.91 -0.13
C ASP A 90 -7.69 -4.33 -0.71
N ALA A 91 -6.50 -4.72 -1.17
CA ALA A 91 -6.20 -6.04 -1.70
C ALA A 91 -5.37 -6.87 -0.71
N PRO A 92 -5.98 -7.84 0.00
CA PRO A 92 -5.27 -8.89 0.75
C PRO A 92 -4.13 -9.53 -0.05
N ALA A 93 -4.22 -9.51 -1.38
CA ALA A 93 -3.19 -9.96 -2.31
C ALA A 93 -1.80 -9.38 -2.00
N ASN A 94 -1.63 -8.09 -1.66
CA ASN A 94 -0.29 -7.55 -1.37
C ASN A 94 0.38 -8.27 -0.19
N PHE A 95 -0.37 -8.48 0.90
CA PHE A 95 0.12 -9.18 2.07
C PHE A 95 0.45 -10.64 1.74
N THR A 96 -0.48 -11.34 1.08
CA THR A 96 -0.27 -12.75 0.69
C THR A 96 0.95 -12.92 -0.20
N ARG A 97 1.12 -12.06 -1.21
CA ARG A 97 2.26 -12.11 -2.14
C ARG A 97 3.57 -11.79 -1.43
N LEU A 98 3.60 -10.75 -0.59
CA LEU A 98 4.80 -10.43 0.19
C LEU A 98 5.22 -11.59 1.11
N MET A 99 4.27 -12.23 1.80
CA MET A 99 4.57 -13.41 2.62
C MET A 99 5.19 -14.55 1.80
N VAL A 100 4.65 -14.83 0.61
CA VAL A 100 5.21 -15.86 -0.29
C VAL A 100 6.62 -15.51 -0.74
N ILE A 101 6.86 -14.25 -1.11
CA ILE A 101 8.17 -13.80 -1.57
C ILE A 101 9.21 -13.86 -0.44
N LEU A 102 8.87 -13.38 0.76
CA LEU A 102 9.75 -13.45 1.92
C LEU A 102 10.10 -14.91 2.28
N LYS A 103 9.16 -15.85 2.13
CA LYS A 103 9.44 -17.29 2.30
C LYS A 103 10.42 -17.80 1.25
N LYS A 104 10.25 -17.45 -0.04
CA LYS A 104 11.18 -17.82 -1.12
C LYS A 104 12.60 -17.26 -0.88
N LEU A 105 12.70 -16.10 -0.24
CA LEU A 105 13.96 -15.45 0.15
C LEU A 105 14.55 -15.99 1.46
N GLY A 106 13.89 -16.93 2.15
CA GLY A 106 14.32 -17.44 3.45
C GLY A 106 14.11 -16.47 4.63
N ARG A 107 13.43 -15.35 4.42
CA ARG A 107 13.16 -14.29 5.41
C ARG A 107 11.92 -14.62 6.25
N LEU A 108 11.94 -15.79 6.91
CA LEU A 108 10.76 -16.36 7.60
C LEU A 108 10.24 -15.50 8.76
N SER A 109 11.15 -14.87 9.52
CA SER A 109 10.76 -13.95 10.61
C SER A 109 9.94 -12.77 10.10
N GLU A 110 10.38 -12.18 8.97
CA GLU A 110 9.67 -11.07 8.34
C GLU A 110 8.33 -11.54 7.75
N ALA A 111 8.28 -12.72 7.13
CA ALA A 111 7.02 -13.29 6.65
C ALA A 111 6.01 -13.51 7.78
N SER A 112 6.45 -14.00 8.95
CA SER A 112 5.62 -14.14 10.14
C SER A 112 5.09 -12.80 10.63
N LYS A 113 5.95 -11.78 10.65
CA LYS A 113 5.56 -10.42 11.06
C LYS A 113 4.53 -9.80 10.12
N ILE A 114 4.66 -10.01 8.81
CA ILE A 114 3.64 -9.58 7.83
C ILE A 114 2.30 -10.26 8.08
N SER A 115 2.27 -11.54 8.47
CA SER A 115 1.04 -12.23 8.87
C SER A 115 0.39 -11.57 10.08
N GLU A 116 1.17 -11.23 11.11
CA GLU A 116 0.64 -10.56 12.30
C GLU A 116 0.10 -9.16 11.99
N ILE A 117 0.81 -8.40 11.14
CA ILE A 117 0.33 -7.09 10.66
C ILE A 117 -0.99 -7.26 9.92
N TYR A 118 -1.11 -8.23 9.01
CA TYR A 118 -2.33 -8.52 8.27
C TYR A 118 -3.51 -8.79 9.22
N ASP A 119 -3.32 -9.67 10.21
CA ASP A 119 -4.35 -10.03 11.18
C ASP A 119 -4.79 -8.82 12.01
N LYS A 120 -3.85 -8.04 12.55
CA LYS A 120 -4.18 -6.85 13.36
C LYS A 120 -4.75 -5.69 12.55
N TYR A 121 -4.39 -5.60 11.28
CA TYR A 121 -4.89 -4.55 10.39
C TYR A 121 -6.34 -4.81 9.96
N PHE A 122 -6.67 -6.04 9.55
CA PHE A 122 -8.00 -6.38 9.02
C PHE A 122 -8.98 -6.95 10.05
N TYR A 123 -8.52 -7.70 11.06
CA TYR A 123 -9.41 -8.50 11.92
C TYR A 123 -9.60 -7.95 13.34
N ARG A 124 -9.22 -6.69 13.62
CA ARG A 124 -9.48 -6.09 14.92
C ARG A 124 -10.93 -5.60 15.07
N LYS A 125 -11.86 -6.55 15.25
CA LYS A 125 -13.03 -6.48 16.16
C LYS A 125 -13.62 -7.88 16.38
N MET A 126 -13.22 -8.55 17.47
CA MET A 126 -14.08 -9.45 18.26
C MET A 126 -13.58 -9.50 19.71
N THR A 127 -13.62 -8.35 20.39
CA THR A 127 -13.77 -8.22 21.85
C THR A 127 -14.35 -6.85 22.13
#